data_AF-A0A5C8ZE16-F1
#
_entry.id   AF-A0A5C8ZE16-F1
#
_cell.length_a   1.000
_cell.length_b   1.000
_cell.length_c   1.000
_cell.angle_alpha   90.00
_cell.angle_beta   90.00
_cell.angle_gamma   90.00
#
_symmetry.space_group_name_H-M   'P 1'
#
loop_
_entity.id
_entity.type
_entity.pdbx_description
1 polymer ?
#
loop_
_entity_poly.entity_id
_entity_poly.type
_entity_poly.pdbx_seq_one_letter_code
_entity_poly.pdbx_strand_id
1 'polypeptide(L)'
;MARDRVEDDLVDLDDDLDGTWDAPLPRGGQHDDDDDEDDDGRLGRSRQLRERPRWLGSRWTLPALVVVLALVVVGAAGRQFRAAAADDLARAEQLGALQLGGASVVSAFTGDPAEFDAQGRLLTRVQVQVLNSGEEGVHVAVRGTSEPLLQLVGPQEATAVGPDGSNTLTLRAAVDCSRAPAVRTSYSSPEDAQAATAFSLDLDVAVADDPRSAQRHRYLVADSGFGWGDIGQQLAYACDPASNGSLSVSTSPRDDGTVVMEVRNETAAETTVALDATPWLGATTDVALPATVHARSDLPVVVTLHPRCSSARSPSEGGLDVRVDLVPANGDGSGQPLSSSGGLVAAWAARQVALACG
;
A
#
# COMPACT_ATOMS: atom_id res chain seq x y z
N MET A 1 15.09 28.63 44.59
CA MET A 1 14.24 28.51 45.80
C MET A 1 12.91 27.94 45.36
N ALA A 2 12.45 26.86 46.03
CA ALA A 2 11.22 26.05 45.81
C ALA A 2 11.15 25.32 44.45
N ARG A 3 11.27 23.98 44.28
CA ARG A 3 10.70 22.77 44.92
C ARG A 3 9.16 22.69 44.90
N ASP A 4 8.64 21.84 44.01
CA ASP A 4 7.69 20.72 44.23
C ASP A 4 7.51 20.00 42.87
N ARG A 5 7.74 18.69 42.65
CA ARG A 5 7.36 17.42 43.32
C ARG A 5 5.92 16.99 42.98
N VAL A 6 5.82 16.05 42.04
CA VAL A 6 4.69 15.14 41.75
C VAL A 6 5.36 13.87 41.16
N GLU A 7 5.72 12.85 41.94
CA GLU A 7 4.92 11.67 42.35
C GLU A 7 4.29 10.99 41.12
N ASP A 8 4.96 9.99 40.52
CA ASP A 8 4.88 8.55 40.85
C ASP A 8 3.44 8.01 40.86
N ASP A 9 3.03 7.42 39.74
CA ASP A 9 1.99 6.38 39.70
C ASP A 9 2.53 5.20 38.86
N LEU A 10 3.19 4.30 39.58
CA LEU A 10 3.49 2.93 39.17
C LEU A 10 2.19 2.13 39.30
N VAL A 11 1.65 1.67 38.17
CA VAL A 11 0.54 0.70 38.16
C VAL A 11 1.16 -0.69 38.00
N ASP A 12 1.19 -1.41 39.12
CA ASP A 12 1.35 -2.86 39.17
C ASP A 12 0.16 -3.54 38.45
N LEU A 13 0.47 -4.38 37.46
CA LEU A 13 -0.45 -5.35 36.89
C LEU A 13 0.23 -6.72 36.92
N ASP A 14 0.28 -7.29 38.12
CA ASP A 14 0.30 -8.74 38.33
C ASP A 14 -1.17 -9.20 38.40
N ASP A 15 -1.62 -10.01 37.45
CA ASP A 15 -2.79 -10.86 37.63
C ASP A 15 -2.67 -12.11 36.75
N ASP A 16 -2.19 -13.17 37.41
CA ASP A 16 -2.58 -14.58 37.30
C ASP A 16 -3.49 -15.01 36.13
N LEU A 17 -2.94 -15.80 35.19
CA LEU A 17 -3.70 -16.83 34.48
C LEU A 17 -2.86 -18.09 34.22
N ASP A 18 -2.67 -18.86 35.29
CA ASP A 18 -2.41 -20.30 35.22
C ASP A 18 -3.67 -21.01 34.67
N GLY A 19 -3.58 -21.51 33.44
CA GLY A 19 -4.65 -22.23 32.75
C GLY A 19 -4.19 -23.61 32.29
N THR A 20 -4.04 -24.53 33.23
CA THR A 20 -3.87 -25.97 32.99
C THR A 20 -5.09 -26.55 32.28
N TRP A 21 -4.92 -27.07 31.06
CA TRP A 21 -5.92 -27.89 30.39
C TRP A 21 -5.44 -29.34 30.26
N ASP A 22 -5.78 -30.13 31.27
CA ASP A 22 -5.87 -31.59 31.21
C ASP A 22 -7.31 -31.98 30.86
N ALA A 23 -7.53 -32.69 29.76
CA ALA A 23 -8.71 -33.56 29.56
C ALA A 23 -8.52 -34.49 28.32
N PRO A 24 -9.32 -35.56 28.13
CA PRO A 24 -8.82 -36.92 28.28
C PRO A 24 -8.93 -37.78 27.00
N LEU A 25 -8.19 -38.87 26.98
CA LEU A 25 -8.31 -39.96 26.01
C LEU A 25 -9.66 -40.69 26.13
N PRO A 26 -10.31 -41.09 25.02
CA PRO A 26 -11.29 -42.16 25.03
C PRO A 26 -10.63 -43.52 24.73
N ARG A 27 -10.91 -44.48 25.62
CA ARG A 27 -10.83 -45.92 25.39
C ARG A 27 -12.09 -46.41 24.67
N GLY A 28 -11.91 -47.43 23.84
CA GLY A 28 -12.86 -48.55 23.75
C GLY A 28 -13.74 -48.57 22.50
N GLY A 29 -13.50 -49.55 21.64
CA GLY A 29 -14.36 -49.91 20.53
C GLY A 29 -13.89 -51.23 19.93
N GLN A 30 -14.31 -52.32 20.56
CA GLN A 30 -14.15 -53.70 20.13
C GLN A 30 -15.36 -54.05 19.25
N HIS A 31 -15.15 -54.57 18.04
CA HIS A 31 -16.15 -55.32 17.29
C HIS A 31 -15.45 -56.45 16.55
N ASP A 32 -15.91 -57.65 16.88
CA ASP A 32 -15.69 -58.91 16.19
C ASP A 32 -16.59 -58.97 14.93
N ASP A 33 -16.56 -60.14 14.29
CA ASP A 33 -17.38 -60.62 13.17
C ASP A 33 -16.73 -60.40 11.80
N ASP A 34 -16.67 -61.36 10.87
CA ASP A 34 -16.73 -62.83 10.83
C ASP A 34 -16.54 -63.14 9.33
N ASP A 35 -16.07 -64.34 9.02
CA ASP A 35 -16.37 -65.12 7.81
C ASP A 35 -16.19 -64.49 6.41
N ASP A 36 -15.25 -65.05 5.64
CA ASP A 36 -15.67 -66.00 4.59
C ASP A 36 -14.45 -66.72 4.00
N GLU A 37 -14.51 -68.04 4.15
CA GLU A 37 -13.74 -69.03 3.42
C GLU A 37 -14.15 -69.05 1.95
N ASP A 38 -13.17 -69.27 1.07
CA ASP A 38 -13.22 -70.04 -0.18
C ASP A 38 -11.98 -69.65 -1.01
N ASP A 39 -11.33 -70.46 -1.84
CA ASP A 39 -11.28 -71.90 -2.07
C ASP A 39 -10.13 -72.05 -3.09
N ASP A 40 -9.34 -73.10 -2.95
CA ASP A 40 -8.64 -73.84 -4.00
C ASP A 40 -7.78 -73.17 -5.09
N GLY A 41 -6.48 -73.52 -5.11
CA GLY A 41 -5.67 -73.28 -6.30
C GLY A 41 -4.22 -73.77 -6.36
N ARG A 42 -3.99 -75.08 -6.18
CA ARG A 42 -2.90 -75.88 -6.82
C ARG A 42 -1.41 -75.43 -6.72
N LEU A 43 -0.69 -76.27 -5.98
CA LEU A 43 0.50 -77.06 -6.40
C LEU A 43 1.62 -76.36 -7.20
N GLY A 44 2.73 -76.09 -6.49
CA GLY A 44 4.02 -75.77 -7.10
C GLY A 44 5.18 -75.90 -6.12
N ARG A 45 5.52 -77.12 -5.72
CA ARG A 45 6.70 -77.45 -4.91
C ARG A 45 8.00 -77.00 -5.58
N SER A 46 8.69 -76.02 -5.00
CA SER A 46 10.15 -75.93 -5.05
C SER A 46 10.70 -75.81 -3.62
N ARG A 47 11.24 -76.94 -3.16
CA ARG A 47 11.90 -77.12 -1.86
C ARG A 47 13.23 -76.35 -1.91
N GLN A 48 13.26 -75.12 -1.41
CA GLN A 48 14.49 -74.53 -0.89
C GLN A 48 14.46 -74.63 0.63
N LEU A 49 15.28 -75.54 1.14
CA LEU A 49 15.66 -75.64 2.54
C LEU A 49 16.32 -74.33 2.97
N ARG A 50 15.53 -73.38 3.45
CA ARG A 50 16.02 -72.30 4.31
C ARG A 50 16.19 -72.88 5.70
N GLU A 51 17.44 -73.10 6.08
CA GLU A 51 17.86 -73.35 7.45
C GLU A 51 17.21 -72.29 8.36
N ARG A 52 16.30 -72.72 9.23
CA ARG A 52 15.77 -71.87 10.28
C ARG A 52 16.88 -71.66 11.31
N PRO A 53 17.33 -70.43 11.59
CA PRO A 53 18.27 -70.18 12.66
C PRO A 53 17.65 -70.62 13.99
N ARG A 54 18.34 -71.52 14.70
CA ARG A 54 17.89 -72.20 15.93
C ARG A 54 17.74 -71.28 17.16
N TRP A 55 17.80 -69.96 17.00
CA TRP A 55 17.73 -69.01 18.12
C TRP A 55 16.31 -68.56 18.50
N LEU A 56 15.27 -69.03 17.80
CA LEU A 56 13.86 -68.70 18.08
C LEU A 56 13.19 -69.61 19.15
N GLY A 57 13.94 -70.47 19.85
CA GLY A 57 13.39 -71.44 20.80
C GLY A 57 13.04 -70.92 22.20
N SER A 58 13.24 -69.63 22.48
CA SER A 58 12.97 -69.05 23.81
C SER A 58 11.59 -68.37 23.85
N ARG A 59 10.74 -68.75 24.81
CA ARG A 59 9.42 -68.15 25.06
C ARG A 59 9.44 -66.63 25.32
N TRP A 60 10.63 -66.03 25.45
CA TRP A 60 10.83 -64.61 25.72
C TRP A 60 11.30 -63.79 24.50
N THR A 61 11.67 -64.42 23.37
CA THR A 61 12.23 -63.69 22.22
C THR A 61 11.18 -62.93 21.42
N LEU A 62 9.97 -63.47 21.29
CA LEU A 62 8.85 -62.79 20.61
C LEU A 62 8.39 -61.52 21.34
N PRO A 63 8.09 -61.52 22.66
CA PRO A 63 7.71 -60.29 23.36
C PRO A 63 8.86 -59.27 23.40
N ALA A 64 10.11 -59.72 23.56
CA ALA A 64 11.27 -58.83 23.48
C ALA A 64 11.41 -58.18 22.09
N LEU A 65 11.19 -58.95 21.01
CA LEU A 65 11.26 -58.43 19.65
C LEU A 65 10.13 -57.43 19.36
N VAL A 66 8.91 -57.68 19.84
CA VAL A 66 7.78 -56.74 19.72
C VAL A 66 8.06 -55.43 20.47
N VAL A 67 8.61 -55.50 21.70
CA VAL A 67 8.98 -54.30 22.47
C VAL A 67 10.08 -53.51 21.77
N VAL A 68 11.11 -54.18 21.24
CA VAL A 68 12.18 -53.52 20.48
C VAL A 68 11.62 -52.88 19.21
N LEU A 69 10.73 -53.56 18.49
CA LEU A 69 10.13 -53.02 17.27
C LEU A 69 9.21 -51.82 17.57
N ALA A 70 8.43 -51.88 18.65
CA ALA A 70 7.63 -50.76 19.13
C ALA A 70 8.49 -49.56 19.55
N LEU A 71 9.61 -49.80 20.26
CA LEU A 71 10.57 -48.75 20.62
C LEU A 71 11.25 -48.15 19.38
N VAL A 72 11.54 -48.95 18.35
CA VAL A 72 12.10 -48.47 17.08
C VAL A 72 11.07 -47.63 16.32
N VAL A 73 9.80 -48.03 16.28
CA VAL A 73 8.73 -47.27 15.61
C VAL A 73 8.47 -45.95 16.35
N VAL A 74 8.34 -45.97 17.68
CA VAL A 74 8.17 -44.75 18.50
C VAL A 74 9.41 -43.85 18.39
N GLY A 75 10.61 -44.42 18.39
CA GLY A 75 11.86 -43.68 18.20
C GLY A 75 11.97 -43.07 16.80
N ALA A 76 11.54 -43.78 15.76
CA ALA A 76 11.53 -43.28 14.38
C ALA A 76 10.49 -42.18 14.18
N ALA A 77 9.26 -42.39 14.66
CA ALA A 77 8.20 -41.38 14.63
C ALA A 77 8.61 -40.13 15.42
N GLY A 78 9.17 -40.29 16.61
CA GLY A 78 9.65 -39.16 17.42
C GLY A 78 10.78 -38.37 16.75
N ARG A 79 11.66 -39.01 15.98
CA ARG A 79 12.67 -38.30 15.18
C ARG A 79 12.06 -37.54 14.02
N GLN A 80 11.07 -38.10 13.34
CA GLN A 80 10.37 -37.42 12.25
C GLN A 80 9.61 -36.19 12.76
N PHE A 81 8.93 -36.30 13.92
CA PHE A 81 8.27 -35.15 14.53
C PHE A 81 9.24 -34.06 14.96
N ARG A 82 10.41 -34.41 15.51
CA ARG A 82 11.44 -33.42 15.88
C ARG A 82 12.07 -32.74 14.67
N ALA A 83 12.31 -33.50 13.59
CA ALA A 83 12.84 -32.93 12.35
C ALA A 83 11.82 -31.96 11.73
N ALA A 84 10.54 -32.35 11.66
CA ALA A 84 9.48 -31.48 11.18
C ALA A 84 9.32 -30.22 12.05
N ALA A 85 9.36 -30.36 13.38
CA ALA A 85 9.26 -29.22 14.29
C ALA A 85 10.47 -28.27 14.19
N ALA A 86 11.68 -28.80 13.96
CA ALA A 86 12.87 -27.98 13.73
C ALA A 86 12.80 -27.24 12.39
N ASP A 87 12.33 -27.90 11.33
CA ASP A 87 12.12 -27.27 10.02
C ASP A 87 11.05 -26.17 10.09
N ASP A 88 9.96 -26.40 10.81
CA ASP A 88 8.89 -25.41 11.00
C ASP A 88 9.36 -24.22 11.83
N LEU A 89 10.19 -24.44 12.86
CA LEU A 89 10.80 -23.36 13.65
C LEU A 89 11.78 -22.54 12.82
N ALA A 90 12.69 -23.18 12.09
CA ALA A 90 13.65 -22.50 11.23
C ALA A 90 12.95 -21.66 10.15
N ARG A 91 11.84 -22.17 9.59
CA ARG A 91 11.01 -21.39 8.65
C ARG A 91 10.32 -20.21 9.32
N ALA A 92 9.76 -20.40 10.51
CA ALA A 92 9.13 -19.30 11.26
C ALA A 92 10.14 -18.19 11.61
N GLU A 93 11.37 -18.57 11.99
CA GLU A 93 12.48 -17.63 12.22
C GLU A 93 12.86 -16.88 10.94
N GLN A 94 13.01 -17.59 9.81
CA GLN A 94 13.33 -16.99 8.52
C GLN A 94 12.24 -16.01 8.04
N LEU A 95 10.97 -16.34 8.25
CA LEU A 95 9.85 -15.47 7.90
C LEU A 95 9.72 -14.26 8.83
N GLY A 96 10.05 -14.43 10.10
CA GLY A 96 10.15 -13.35 11.09
C GLY A 96 11.32 -12.40 10.83
N ALA A 97 12.34 -12.86 10.09
CA ALA A 97 13.47 -12.04 9.68
C ALA A 97 13.17 -11.14 8.47
N LEU A 98 12.05 -11.35 7.77
CA LEU A 98 11.59 -10.49 6.69
C LEU A 98 10.86 -9.26 7.24
N GLN A 99 11.31 -8.07 6.86
CA GLN A 99 10.72 -6.80 7.25
C GLN A 99 10.36 -5.99 6.01
N LEU A 100 9.20 -5.34 6.04
CA LEU A 100 8.81 -4.39 5.01
C LEU A 100 9.07 -2.97 5.50
N GLY A 101 9.86 -2.23 4.72
CA GLY A 101 10.04 -0.80 4.88
C GLY A 101 8.89 -0.02 4.24
N GLY A 102 9.13 1.28 4.08
CA GLY A 102 8.21 2.23 3.46
C GLY A 102 7.58 1.81 2.14
N ALA A 103 6.29 2.13 1.96
CA ALA A 103 5.64 2.14 0.66
C ALA A 103 5.58 3.56 0.08
N SER A 104 6.00 3.69 -1.18
CA SER A 104 5.89 4.92 -1.94
C SER A 104 5.21 4.69 -3.27
N VAL A 105 4.34 5.61 -3.68
CA VAL A 105 3.85 5.65 -5.06
C VAL A 105 4.97 6.24 -5.90
N VAL A 106 5.51 5.44 -6.82
CA VAL A 106 6.47 5.93 -7.81
C VAL A 106 5.68 6.77 -8.79
N SER A 107 5.68 8.03 -8.44
CA SER A 107 5.07 9.17 -9.07
C SER A 107 4.48 8.96 -10.49
N ALA A 108 3.26 9.46 -10.66
CA ALA A 108 2.85 10.17 -11.87
C ALA A 108 3.42 11.62 -11.91
N PHE A 109 4.57 11.89 -11.27
CA PHE A 109 5.21 13.21 -11.27
C PHE A 109 6.27 13.27 -12.37
N THR A 110 6.34 14.45 -12.99
CA THR A 110 7.23 14.83 -14.11
C THR A 110 6.80 14.32 -15.49
N GLY A 111 5.62 14.76 -15.93
CA GLY A 111 5.35 14.94 -17.36
C GLY A 111 5.08 13.69 -18.19
N ASP A 112 4.93 12.52 -17.55
CA ASP A 112 4.34 11.37 -18.21
C ASP A 112 2.81 11.45 -18.08
N PRO A 113 2.05 11.37 -19.19
CA PRO A 113 0.60 11.46 -19.15
C PRO A 113 0.05 10.35 -18.28
N ALA A 114 -0.87 10.70 -17.37
CA ALA A 114 -1.58 9.72 -16.56
C ALA A 114 -2.21 8.64 -17.46
N GLU A 115 -1.77 7.40 -17.29
CA GLU A 115 -2.35 6.25 -17.98
C GLU A 115 -3.56 5.75 -17.19
N PHE A 116 -4.66 5.51 -17.89
CA PHE A 116 -5.86 4.94 -17.31
C PHE A 116 -6.19 3.62 -17.99
N ASP A 117 -6.74 2.68 -17.23
CA ASP A 117 -7.28 1.46 -17.81
C ASP A 117 -8.64 1.69 -18.49
N ALA A 118 -9.19 0.63 -19.09
CA ALA A 118 -10.48 0.69 -19.78
C ALA A 118 -11.66 1.04 -18.85
N GLN A 119 -11.47 0.96 -17.54
CA GLN A 119 -12.46 1.31 -16.51
C GLN A 119 -12.24 2.74 -15.97
N GLY A 120 -11.28 3.48 -16.50
CA GLY A 120 -10.96 4.84 -16.05
C GLY A 120 -10.19 4.89 -14.74
N ARG A 121 -9.55 3.79 -14.31
CA ARG A 121 -8.71 3.75 -13.11
C ARG A 121 -7.29 4.15 -13.46
N LEU A 122 -6.65 4.93 -12.58
CA LEU A 122 -5.29 5.40 -12.77
C LEU A 122 -4.32 4.22 -12.65
N LEU A 123 -3.54 3.96 -13.69
CA LEU A 123 -2.46 2.99 -13.67
C LEU A 123 -1.22 3.62 -13.06
N THR A 124 -0.68 2.99 -12.02
CA THR A 124 0.47 3.49 -11.27
C THR A 124 1.39 2.36 -10.81
N ARG A 125 2.52 2.73 -10.22
CA ARG A 125 3.46 1.81 -9.59
C ARG A 125 3.64 2.17 -8.12
N VAL A 126 3.54 1.17 -7.27
CA VAL A 126 3.87 1.30 -5.84
C VAL A 126 5.16 0.55 -5.58
N GLN A 127 6.14 1.24 -5.01
CA GLN A 127 7.38 0.65 -4.54
C GLN A 127 7.29 0.37 -3.06
N VAL A 128 7.72 -0.83 -2.66
CA VAL A 128 7.81 -1.21 -1.25
C VAL A 128 9.19 -1.77 -0.99
N GLN A 129 9.90 -1.18 -0.03
CA GLN A 129 11.21 -1.68 0.37
C GLN A 129 11.04 -2.98 1.17
N VAL A 130 11.86 -3.99 0.86
CA VAL A 130 11.92 -5.25 1.60
C VAL A 130 13.32 -5.41 2.13
N LEU A 131 13.41 -5.76 3.40
CA LEU A 131 14.65 -6.12 4.09
C LEU A 131 14.53 -7.59 4.52
N ASN A 132 15.53 -8.39 4.20
CA ASN A 132 15.65 -9.75 4.69
C ASN A 132 16.84 -9.80 5.65
N SER A 133 16.57 -9.95 6.94
CA SER A 133 17.59 -10.14 7.99
C SER A 133 17.86 -11.62 8.29
N GLY A 134 17.33 -12.53 7.46
CA GLY A 134 17.54 -13.96 7.58
C GLY A 134 18.83 -14.41 6.91
N GLU A 135 19.31 -15.58 7.33
CA GLU A 135 20.56 -16.17 6.82
C GLU A 135 20.41 -16.77 5.41
N GLU A 136 19.17 -17.01 4.97
CA GLU A 136 18.86 -17.52 3.63
C GLU A 136 18.27 -16.44 2.71
N GLY A 137 18.50 -16.59 1.40
CA GLY A 137 17.82 -15.77 0.40
C GLY A 137 16.37 -16.20 0.21
N VAL A 138 15.49 -15.25 -0.12
CA VAL A 138 14.06 -15.50 -0.34
C VAL A 138 13.55 -14.93 -1.64
N HIS A 139 12.52 -15.55 -2.21
CA HIS A 139 11.70 -15.02 -3.28
C HIS A 139 10.36 -14.55 -2.72
N VAL A 140 10.04 -13.29 -2.99
CA VAL A 140 8.82 -12.64 -2.49
C VAL A 140 7.91 -12.32 -3.67
N ALA A 141 6.67 -12.83 -3.63
CA ALA A 141 5.65 -12.55 -4.63
C ALA A 141 4.41 -11.92 -3.98
N VAL A 142 3.98 -10.76 -4.46
CA VAL A 142 2.80 -10.06 -3.92
C VAL A 142 1.52 -10.63 -4.51
N ARG A 143 0.55 -10.94 -3.64
CA ARG A 143 -0.75 -11.51 -4.00
C ARG A 143 -1.90 -10.55 -3.78
N GLY A 144 -1.79 -9.68 -2.79
CA GLY A 144 -2.86 -8.78 -2.40
C GLY A 144 -2.36 -7.65 -1.54
N THR A 145 -3.24 -6.68 -1.31
CA THR A 145 -2.98 -5.53 -0.44
C THR A 145 -4.22 -5.23 0.38
N SER A 146 -4.06 -4.61 1.55
CA SER A 146 -5.20 -4.13 2.34
C SER A 146 -5.73 -2.76 1.90
N GLU A 147 -5.10 -2.08 0.95
CA GLU A 147 -5.49 -0.74 0.51
C GLU A 147 -6.68 -0.80 -0.46
N PRO A 148 -7.89 -0.34 -0.08
CA PRO A 148 -9.09 -0.45 -0.89
C PRO A 148 -9.04 0.36 -2.20
N LEU A 149 -8.27 1.45 -2.25
CA LEU A 149 -8.09 2.24 -3.48
C LEU A 149 -7.24 1.51 -4.51
N LEU A 150 -6.40 0.56 -4.07
CA LEU A 150 -5.36 -0.06 -4.88
C LEU A 150 -5.74 -1.48 -5.30
N GLN A 151 -5.81 -1.70 -6.61
CA GLN A 151 -5.97 -3.04 -7.18
C GLN A 151 -4.73 -3.44 -7.96
N LEU A 152 -4.15 -4.60 -7.63
CA LEU A 152 -2.98 -5.12 -8.35
C LEU A 152 -3.35 -5.49 -9.79
N VAL A 153 -2.53 -5.06 -10.74
CA VAL A 153 -2.73 -5.28 -12.17
C VAL A 153 -1.84 -6.41 -12.65
N GLY A 154 -2.47 -7.53 -12.98
CA GLY A 154 -1.79 -8.72 -13.48
C GLY A 154 -0.90 -9.41 -12.44
N PRO A 155 -0.16 -10.46 -12.85
CA PRO A 155 0.78 -11.12 -11.98
C PRO A 155 1.91 -10.15 -11.60
N GLN A 156 2.21 -10.12 -10.30
CA GLN A 156 3.36 -9.41 -9.77
C GLN A 156 4.60 -10.28 -9.95
N GLU A 157 5.72 -9.66 -10.32
CA GLU A 157 6.97 -10.37 -10.50
C GLU A 157 7.55 -10.77 -9.14
N ALA A 158 7.98 -12.03 -9.02
CA ALA A 158 8.65 -12.50 -7.82
C ALA A 158 10.01 -11.81 -7.71
N THR A 159 10.29 -11.20 -6.57
CA THR A 159 11.53 -10.46 -6.33
C THR A 159 12.44 -11.27 -5.42
N ALA A 160 13.67 -11.50 -5.84
CA ALA A 160 14.69 -12.14 -5.00
C ALA A 160 15.26 -11.13 -4.00
N VAL A 161 15.36 -11.52 -2.73
CA VAL A 161 16.02 -10.76 -1.68
C VAL A 161 17.10 -11.64 -1.08
N GLY A 162 18.36 -11.22 -1.19
CA GLY A 162 19.50 -11.96 -0.64
C GLY A 162 19.47 -12.02 0.90
N PRO A 163 20.32 -12.87 1.50
CA PRO A 163 20.52 -12.88 2.95
C PRO A 163 21.13 -11.55 3.42
N ASP A 164 20.70 -11.05 4.57
CA ASP A 164 21.04 -9.72 5.10
C ASP A 164 20.91 -8.58 4.06
N GLY A 165 20.01 -8.76 3.10
CA GLY A 165 19.89 -7.95 1.91
C GLY A 165 18.63 -7.10 1.91
N SER A 166 18.59 -6.11 1.02
CA SER A 166 17.37 -5.36 0.72
C SER A 166 17.09 -5.33 -0.77
N ASN A 167 15.81 -5.24 -1.12
CA ASN A 167 15.36 -5.03 -2.49
C ASN A 167 14.07 -4.19 -2.50
N THR A 168 13.61 -3.80 -3.68
CA THR A 168 12.37 -3.03 -3.86
C THR A 168 11.37 -3.84 -4.66
N LEU A 169 10.19 -4.10 -4.08
CA LEU A 169 9.05 -4.64 -4.80
C LEU A 169 8.44 -3.51 -5.64
N THR A 170 8.26 -3.74 -6.94
CA THR A 170 7.53 -2.82 -7.80
C THR A 170 6.18 -3.41 -8.14
N LEU A 171 5.13 -2.85 -7.55
CA LEU A 171 3.76 -3.29 -7.70
C LEU A 171 3.07 -2.50 -8.81
N ARG A 172 2.56 -3.20 -9.82
CA ARG A 172 1.69 -2.57 -10.83
C ARG A 172 0.27 -2.51 -10.28
N ALA A 173 -0.30 -1.31 -10.25
CA ALA A 173 -1.58 -1.06 -9.60
C ALA A 173 -2.52 -0.21 -10.47
N ALA A 174 -3.81 -0.43 -10.30
CA ALA A 174 -4.90 0.41 -10.79
C ALA A 174 -5.60 1.04 -9.59
N VAL A 175 -5.80 2.36 -9.63
CA VAL A 175 -6.34 3.15 -8.53
C VAL A 175 -7.71 3.68 -8.89
N ASP A 176 -8.71 3.40 -8.05
CA ASP A 176 -10.06 3.95 -8.21
C ASP A 176 -10.14 5.37 -7.64
N CYS A 177 -9.82 6.34 -8.48
CA CYS A 177 -9.79 7.75 -8.11
C CYS A 177 -11.17 8.31 -7.70
N SER A 178 -12.28 7.64 -8.05
CA SER A 178 -13.62 8.07 -7.61
C SER A 178 -13.86 7.87 -6.11
N ARG A 179 -13.05 7.04 -5.45
CA ARG A 179 -13.12 6.77 -4.01
C ARG A 179 -11.98 7.40 -3.23
N ALA A 180 -11.04 8.05 -3.91
CA ALA A 180 -9.90 8.67 -3.27
C ALA A 180 -10.38 9.77 -2.30
N PRO A 181 -9.83 9.84 -1.08
CA PRO A 181 -10.14 10.93 -0.16
C PRO A 181 -9.60 12.25 -0.73
N ALA A 182 -10.09 13.38 -0.19
CA ALA A 182 -9.52 14.68 -0.52
C ALA A 182 -8.03 14.75 -0.13
N VAL A 183 -7.23 15.40 -0.99
CA VAL A 183 -5.80 15.63 -0.73
C VAL A 183 -5.65 16.58 0.45
N ARG A 184 -4.85 16.18 1.45
CA ARG A 184 -4.54 17.05 2.59
C ARG A 184 -3.36 17.95 2.22
N THR A 185 -3.59 19.27 2.17
CA THR A 185 -2.59 20.29 1.81
C THR A 185 -1.83 20.87 3.00
N SER A 186 -2.19 20.48 4.23
CA SER A 186 -1.49 20.90 5.45
C SER A 186 -0.72 19.72 6.05
N TYR A 187 0.57 19.95 6.31
CA TYR A 187 1.42 19.03 7.08
C TYR A 187 0.79 18.88 8.46
N SER A 188 0.33 17.67 8.74
CA SER A 188 -0.58 17.34 9.83
C SER A 188 -0.02 17.62 11.21
N SER A 189 -0.92 18.04 12.11
CA SER A 189 -0.79 17.91 13.56
C SER A 189 -0.50 16.44 13.93
N PRO A 190 0.22 16.14 15.03
CA PRO A 190 0.45 14.77 15.49
C PRO A 190 -0.84 13.94 15.72
N GLU A 191 -2.00 14.56 15.90
CA GLU A 191 -3.30 13.85 16.01
C GLU A 191 -3.78 13.23 14.69
N ASP A 192 -3.40 13.79 13.53
CA ASP A 192 -3.79 13.25 12.23
C ASP A 192 -2.97 12.00 11.84
N ALA A 193 -1.75 11.85 12.39
CA ALA A 193 -0.94 10.65 12.21
C ALA A 193 -1.57 9.41 12.88
N GLN A 194 -2.46 9.60 13.85
CA GLN A 194 -3.22 8.51 14.49
C GLN A 194 -4.40 8.00 13.67
N ALA A 195 -4.80 8.70 12.60
CA ALA A 195 -5.86 8.26 11.69
C ALA A 195 -5.34 7.51 10.44
N ALA A 196 -4.02 7.39 10.28
CA ALA A 196 -3.41 6.67 9.17
C ALA A 196 -3.81 5.18 9.21
N THR A 197 -4.39 4.68 8.11
CA THR A 197 -4.84 3.29 8.04
C THR A 197 -3.63 2.40 7.79
N ALA A 198 -3.44 1.34 8.58
CA ALA A 198 -2.31 0.44 8.42
C ALA A 198 -2.33 -0.24 7.02
N PHE A 199 -1.28 0.00 6.24
CA PHE A 199 -1.09 -0.64 4.94
C PHE A 199 -0.39 -2.00 5.12
N SER A 200 -0.90 -3.03 4.45
CA SER A 200 -0.34 -4.37 4.50
C SER A 200 -0.35 -5.05 3.13
N LEU A 201 0.61 -5.94 2.93
CA LEU A 201 0.73 -6.77 1.75
C LEU A 201 0.55 -8.24 2.12
N ASP A 202 -0.21 -8.96 1.29
CA ASP A 202 -0.27 -10.41 1.31
C ASP A 202 0.84 -10.92 0.37
N LEU A 203 1.86 -11.56 0.96
CA LEU A 203 3.04 -12.06 0.27
C LEU A 203 3.07 -13.60 0.29
N ASP A 204 3.42 -14.20 -0.84
CA ASP A 204 3.95 -15.57 -0.86
C ASP A 204 5.49 -15.46 -0.77
N VAL A 205 6.08 -16.03 0.28
CA VAL A 205 7.53 -16.04 0.52
C VAL A 205 8.03 -17.47 0.39
N ALA A 206 9.00 -17.69 -0.50
CA ALA A 206 9.66 -18.98 -0.66
C ALA A 206 11.17 -18.83 -0.44
N VAL A 207 11.80 -19.83 0.17
CA VAL A 207 13.26 -19.91 0.22
C VAL A 207 13.80 -20.02 -1.20
N ALA A 208 14.89 -19.32 -1.51
CA ALA A 208 15.42 -19.18 -2.88
C ALA A 208 15.64 -20.53 -3.58
N ASP A 209 16.15 -21.52 -2.84
CA ASP A 209 16.48 -22.84 -3.37
C ASP A 209 15.32 -23.86 -3.26
N ASP A 210 14.16 -23.47 -2.74
CA ASP A 210 12.97 -24.32 -2.67
C ASP A 210 11.68 -23.52 -2.93
N PRO A 211 11.26 -23.35 -4.20
CA PRO A 211 10.02 -22.63 -4.52
C PRO A 211 8.75 -23.35 -4.02
N ARG A 212 8.82 -24.64 -3.65
CA ARG A 212 7.69 -25.37 -3.05
C ARG A 212 7.49 -25.04 -1.58
N SER A 213 8.47 -24.36 -0.97
CA SER A 213 8.38 -23.84 0.40
C SER A 213 7.50 -22.60 0.52
N ALA A 214 6.89 -22.11 -0.57
CA ALA A 214 6.11 -20.88 -0.59
C ALA A 214 5.05 -20.86 0.53
N GLN A 215 5.19 -19.93 1.47
CA GLN A 215 4.22 -19.70 2.53
C GLN A 215 3.59 -18.32 2.39
N ARG A 216 2.28 -18.27 2.64
CA ARG A 216 1.53 -17.01 2.56
C ARG A 216 1.50 -16.31 3.92
N HIS A 217 1.92 -15.06 3.92
CA HIS A 217 1.96 -14.22 5.10
C HIS A 217 1.46 -12.81 4.78
N ARG A 218 0.86 -12.18 5.78
CA ARG A 218 0.49 -10.77 5.71
C ARG A 218 1.53 -9.96 6.46
N TYR A 219 2.12 -8.99 5.79
CA TYR A 219 3.12 -8.10 6.35
C TYR A 219 2.59 -6.68 6.41
N LEU A 220 2.77 -6.04 7.56
CA LEU A 220 2.56 -4.60 7.71
C LEU A 220 3.70 -3.87 7.00
N VAL A 221 3.33 -2.87 6.21
CA VAL A 221 4.29 -1.97 5.58
C VAL A 221 4.49 -0.80 6.52
N ALA A 222 5.75 -0.53 6.86
CA ALA A 222 6.09 0.66 7.61
C ALA A 222 5.66 1.93 6.85
N ASP A 223 5.22 2.95 7.57
CA ASP A 223 4.91 4.23 6.97
C ASP A 223 6.21 4.94 6.57
N SER A 224 6.40 5.26 5.28
CA SER A 224 7.53 6.07 4.84
C SER A 224 7.14 7.54 4.82
N GLY A 225 7.41 8.21 5.94
CA GLY A 225 7.28 9.65 6.08
C GLY A 225 8.30 10.42 5.23
N PHE A 226 8.02 10.57 3.93
CA PHE A 226 8.52 11.67 3.09
C PHE A 226 7.54 12.85 3.11
N GLY A 227 6.98 13.16 4.29
CA GLY A 227 6.01 14.24 4.48
C GLY A 227 4.56 13.91 4.09
N TRP A 228 4.30 12.73 3.53
CA TRP A 228 2.97 12.17 3.31
C TRP A 228 2.65 11.19 4.45
N GLY A 229 1.48 11.32 5.07
CA GLY A 229 1.14 10.59 6.30
C GLY A 229 0.73 9.12 6.12
N ASP A 230 0.42 8.67 4.90
CA ASP A 230 0.19 7.25 4.56
C ASP A 230 0.14 7.03 3.03
N ILE A 231 0.03 5.77 2.60
CA ILE A 231 -0.11 5.39 1.18
C ILE A 231 -1.42 5.90 0.57
N GLY A 232 -2.49 5.99 1.35
CA GLY A 232 -3.80 6.46 0.90
C GLY A 232 -3.75 7.93 0.46
N GLN A 233 -3.03 8.77 1.20
CA GLN A 233 -2.76 10.17 0.84
C GLN A 233 -1.88 10.29 -0.39
N GLN A 234 -0.87 9.43 -0.54
CA GLN A 234 -0.06 9.41 -1.78
C GLN A 234 -0.90 9.02 -3.00
N LEU A 235 -1.82 8.06 -2.86
CA LEU A 235 -2.76 7.66 -3.92
C LEU A 235 -3.78 8.75 -4.22
N ALA A 236 -4.31 9.42 -3.18
CA ALA A 236 -5.20 10.56 -3.32
C ALA A 236 -4.54 11.69 -4.09
N TYR A 237 -3.29 12.00 -3.75
CA TYR A 237 -2.49 12.98 -4.47
C TYR A 237 -2.31 12.59 -5.95
N ALA A 238 -1.99 11.32 -6.23
CA ALA A 238 -1.83 10.84 -7.60
C ALA A 238 -3.14 10.94 -8.41
N CYS A 239 -4.28 10.77 -7.74
CA CYS A 239 -5.61 10.86 -8.32
C CYS A 239 -6.10 12.29 -8.56
N ASP A 240 -5.58 13.29 -7.84
CA ASP A 240 -5.98 14.68 -8.01
C ASP A 240 -5.22 15.35 -9.17
N PRO A 241 -5.90 15.76 -10.25
CA PRO A 241 -5.24 16.31 -11.45
C PRO A 241 -4.40 17.57 -11.19
N ALA A 242 -4.76 18.35 -10.18
CA ALA A 242 -4.02 19.57 -9.86
C ALA A 242 -2.76 19.28 -9.07
N SER A 243 -2.90 18.42 -8.06
CA SER A 243 -1.80 17.94 -7.24
C SER A 243 -0.77 17.23 -8.11
N ASN A 244 -1.20 16.33 -8.99
CA ASN A 244 -0.29 15.61 -9.88
C ASN A 244 0.26 16.46 -11.06
N GLY A 245 -0.28 17.66 -11.29
CA GLY A 245 0.18 18.61 -12.30
C GLY A 245 -0.37 18.37 -13.73
N SER A 246 -1.20 17.35 -13.94
CA SER A 246 -1.89 17.11 -15.22
C SER A 246 -2.94 18.18 -15.56
N LEU A 247 -3.37 18.93 -14.56
CA LEU A 247 -4.13 20.16 -14.72
C LEU A 247 -3.36 21.29 -14.04
N SER A 248 -2.92 22.28 -14.81
CA SER A 248 -2.14 23.39 -14.27
C SER A 248 -2.54 24.73 -14.88
N VAL A 249 -2.35 25.79 -14.10
CA VAL A 249 -2.54 27.17 -14.52
C VAL A 249 -1.24 27.89 -14.31
N SER A 250 -0.69 28.46 -15.38
CA SER A 250 0.45 29.36 -15.31
C SER A 250 0.01 30.77 -15.64
N THR A 251 0.64 31.76 -14.99
CA THR A 251 0.35 33.18 -15.22
C THR A 251 1.64 33.95 -15.45
N SER A 252 1.63 34.80 -16.46
CA SER A 252 2.76 35.63 -16.87
C SER A 252 2.31 37.09 -16.99
N PRO A 253 2.51 37.89 -15.93
CA PRO A 253 2.16 39.31 -15.96
C PRO A 253 3.09 40.09 -16.90
N ARG A 254 2.54 41.09 -17.59
CA ARG A 254 3.27 41.96 -18.53
C ARG A 254 3.24 43.41 -18.06
N ASP A 255 4.18 44.23 -18.52
CA ASP A 255 4.22 45.65 -18.14
C ASP A 255 3.11 46.49 -18.80
N ASP A 256 2.39 45.94 -19.78
CA ASP A 256 1.30 46.60 -20.52
C ASP A 256 -0.08 46.48 -19.83
N GLY A 257 -0.11 46.00 -18.58
CA GLY A 257 -1.36 45.82 -17.82
C GLY A 257 -2.12 44.54 -18.16
N THR A 258 -1.53 43.65 -18.95
CA THR A 258 -2.10 42.33 -19.25
C THR A 258 -1.42 41.20 -18.48
N VAL A 259 -2.16 40.12 -18.23
CA VAL A 259 -1.65 38.84 -17.74
C VAL A 259 -1.94 37.80 -18.80
N VAL A 260 -0.92 37.07 -19.23
CA VAL A 260 -1.13 35.85 -20.01
C VAL A 260 -1.34 34.72 -19.04
N MET A 261 -2.53 34.13 -19.07
CA MET A 261 -2.87 32.91 -18.37
C MET A 261 -2.82 31.75 -19.35
N GLU A 262 -2.18 30.66 -18.98
CA GLU A 262 -2.17 29.42 -19.76
C GLU A 262 -2.72 28.31 -18.87
N VAL A 263 -3.86 27.75 -19.29
CA VAL A 263 -4.47 26.60 -18.64
C VAL A 263 -4.11 25.36 -19.43
N ARG A 264 -3.30 24.49 -18.85
CA ARG A 264 -2.88 23.21 -19.45
C ARG A 264 -3.70 22.09 -18.87
N ASN A 265 -4.43 21.37 -19.73
CA ASN A 265 -5.21 20.20 -19.36
C ASN A 265 -4.66 18.97 -20.10
N GLU A 266 -3.84 18.17 -19.44
CA GLU A 266 -3.32 16.90 -19.94
C GLU A 266 -4.23 15.72 -19.64
N THR A 267 -5.32 15.95 -18.91
CA THR A 267 -6.25 14.89 -18.52
C THR A 267 -7.05 14.39 -19.74
N ALA A 268 -7.68 13.23 -19.59
CA ALA A 268 -8.61 12.70 -20.58
C ALA A 268 -10.01 13.34 -20.52
N ALA A 269 -10.26 14.21 -19.53
CA ALA A 269 -11.56 14.84 -19.30
C ALA A 269 -11.52 16.33 -19.66
N GLU A 270 -12.68 16.88 -19.97
CA GLU A 270 -12.83 18.32 -20.16
C GLU A 270 -12.90 19.02 -18.80
N THR A 271 -12.36 20.23 -18.74
CA THR A 271 -12.39 21.09 -17.56
C THR A 271 -12.98 22.44 -17.94
N THR A 272 -13.78 23.03 -17.07
CA THR A 272 -14.25 24.41 -17.21
C THR A 272 -13.34 25.32 -16.41
N VAL A 273 -12.87 26.39 -17.03
CA VAL A 273 -12.14 27.45 -16.35
C VAL A 273 -13.02 28.69 -16.18
N ALA A 274 -13.08 29.21 -14.97
CA ALA A 274 -13.69 30.49 -14.64
C ALA A 274 -12.64 31.44 -14.06
N LEU A 275 -12.87 32.74 -14.20
CA LEU A 275 -12.01 33.79 -13.70
C LEU A 275 -12.82 34.71 -12.80
N ASP A 276 -12.39 34.84 -11.56
CA ASP A 276 -12.94 35.77 -10.60
C ASP A 276 -11.90 36.84 -10.26
N ALA A 277 -12.32 38.10 -10.30
CA ALA A 277 -11.48 39.22 -9.92
C ALA A 277 -12.14 40.00 -8.79
N THR A 278 -11.32 40.60 -7.92
CA THR A 278 -11.87 41.42 -6.84
C THR A 278 -12.67 42.63 -7.35
N PRO A 279 -13.68 43.14 -6.60
CA PRO A 279 -14.67 44.09 -7.12
C PRO A 279 -14.15 45.43 -7.69
N TRP A 280 -12.92 45.82 -7.32
CA TRP A 280 -12.25 47.06 -7.69
C TRP A 280 -11.14 46.86 -8.74
N LEU A 281 -10.93 45.60 -9.14
CA LEU A 281 -10.11 45.21 -10.27
C LEU A 281 -11.01 44.57 -11.32
N GLY A 282 -11.49 45.37 -12.27
CA GLY A 282 -12.17 44.79 -13.43
C GLY A 282 -11.18 43.93 -14.21
N ALA A 283 -11.66 42.82 -14.76
CA ALA A 283 -10.90 41.99 -15.69
C ALA A 283 -11.74 41.76 -16.93
N THR A 284 -11.12 41.86 -18.10
CA THR A 284 -11.71 41.35 -19.35
C THR A 284 -10.77 40.35 -19.94
N THR A 285 -11.32 39.38 -20.65
CA THR A 285 -10.57 38.31 -21.29
C THR A 285 -10.82 38.33 -22.79
N ASP A 286 -9.81 37.92 -23.55
CA ASP A 286 -9.91 37.71 -25.00
C ASP A 286 -10.79 36.49 -25.35
N VAL A 287 -10.85 35.52 -24.45
CA VAL A 287 -11.77 34.37 -24.48
C VAL A 287 -12.96 34.62 -23.58
N ALA A 288 -14.18 34.26 -24.00
CA ALA A 288 -15.36 34.34 -23.15
C ALA A 288 -15.27 33.29 -22.02
N LEU A 289 -15.20 33.74 -20.77
CA LEU A 289 -15.20 32.87 -19.58
C LEU A 289 -16.59 32.87 -18.91
N PRO A 290 -17.04 31.74 -18.31
CA PRO A 290 -16.32 30.46 -18.20
C PRO A 290 -16.16 29.73 -19.55
N ALA A 291 -15.01 29.09 -19.76
CA ALA A 291 -14.68 28.37 -20.99
C ALA A 291 -14.31 26.92 -20.73
N THR A 292 -14.65 26.04 -21.67
CA THR A 292 -14.23 24.63 -21.65
C THR A 292 -12.82 24.50 -22.23
N VAL A 293 -11.93 23.88 -21.46
CA VAL A 293 -10.61 23.39 -21.86
C VAL A 293 -10.75 21.91 -22.19
N HIS A 294 -10.55 21.57 -23.46
CA HIS A 294 -10.67 20.19 -23.92
C HIS A 294 -9.58 19.29 -23.31
N ALA A 295 -9.83 17.99 -23.32
CA ALA A 295 -8.84 16.99 -22.92
C ALA A 295 -7.56 17.12 -23.77
N ARG A 296 -6.39 17.01 -23.12
CA ARG A 296 -5.06 17.08 -23.75
C ARG A 296 -4.85 18.33 -24.58
N SER A 297 -5.29 19.47 -24.07
CA SER A 297 -5.19 20.76 -24.74
C SER A 297 -4.82 21.88 -23.78
N ASP A 298 -4.31 22.96 -24.38
CA ASP A 298 -3.96 24.18 -23.68
C ASP A 298 -4.93 25.29 -24.09
N LEU A 299 -5.39 26.07 -23.11
CA LEU A 299 -6.17 27.28 -23.33
C LEU A 299 -5.35 28.50 -22.90
N PRO A 300 -4.76 29.24 -23.85
CA PRO A 300 -4.20 30.55 -23.57
C PRO A 300 -5.33 31.58 -23.43
N VAL A 301 -5.25 32.42 -22.40
CA VAL A 301 -6.17 33.51 -22.12
C VAL A 301 -5.37 34.76 -21.79
N VAL A 302 -5.64 35.84 -22.50
CA VAL A 302 -5.10 37.16 -22.16
C VAL A 302 -6.12 37.88 -21.29
N VAL A 303 -5.72 38.16 -20.05
CA VAL A 303 -6.51 38.93 -19.09
C VAL A 303 -6.03 40.37 -19.10
N THR A 304 -6.90 41.31 -19.45
CA THR A 304 -6.63 42.75 -19.33
C THR A 304 -7.27 43.29 -18.06
N LEU A 305 -6.44 43.91 -17.21
CA LEU A 305 -6.90 44.49 -15.95
C LEU A 305 -7.40 45.92 -16.14
N HIS A 306 -8.47 46.24 -15.44
CA HIS A 306 -9.16 47.52 -15.45
C HIS A 306 -9.32 48.03 -14.02
N PRO A 307 -8.28 48.67 -13.45
CA PRO A 307 -8.36 49.29 -12.13
C PRO A 307 -9.53 50.27 -12.02
N ARG A 308 -10.38 50.11 -11.00
CA ARG A 308 -11.47 51.05 -10.71
C ARG A 308 -11.03 52.03 -9.65
N CYS A 309 -10.39 53.12 -10.07
CA CYS A 309 -9.75 54.10 -9.20
C CYS A 309 -10.71 54.77 -8.19
N SER A 310 -11.98 54.94 -8.54
CA SER A 310 -13.00 55.48 -7.62
C SER A 310 -13.31 54.57 -6.42
N SER A 311 -12.94 53.30 -6.51
CA SER A 311 -13.12 52.28 -5.47
C SER A 311 -11.78 51.71 -4.96
N ALA A 312 -10.66 52.22 -5.47
CA ALA A 312 -9.35 51.72 -5.11
C ALA A 312 -9.01 52.13 -3.68
N ARG A 313 -8.80 51.13 -2.81
CA ARG A 313 -8.28 51.33 -1.46
C ARG A 313 -6.78 51.05 -1.45
N SER A 314 -6.13 51.32 -0.32
CA SER A 314 -4.76 50.88 -0.09
C SER A 314 -4.60 49.40 -0.49
N PRO A 315 -3.51 49.01 -1.19
CA PRO A 315 -3.23 47.60 -1.52
C PRO A 315 -3.24 46.64 -0.31
N SER A 316 -3.11 47.18 0.91
CA SER A 316 -3.20 46.43 2.17
C SER A 316 -4.64 46.15 2.64
N GLU A 317 -5.66 46.80 2.06
CA GLU A 317 -7.06 46.75 2.53
C GLU A 317 -7.97 45.89 1.64
N GLY A 318 -7.49 45.43 0.50
CA GLY A 318 -8.12 44.38 -0.30
C GLY A 318 -7.04 43.70 -1.14
N GLY A 319 -6.99 42.38 -1.11
CA GLY A 319 -6.11 41.66 -2.03
C GLY A 319 -6.54 41.96 -3.45
N LEU A 320 -5.65 42.44 -4.31
CA LEU A 320 -5.88 42.43 -5.75
C LEU A 320 -5.68 40.99 -6.20
N ASP A 321 -6.76 40.23 -6.13
CA ASP A 321 -6.75 38.80 -6.40
C ASP A 321 -7.46 38.53 -7.72
N VAL A 322 -6.86 37.61 -8.48
CA VAL A 322 -7.41 37.02 -9.69
C VAL A 322 -7.40 35.53 -9.43
N ARG A 323 -8.59 34.99 -9.21
CA ARG A 323 -8.81 33.57 -8.92
C ARG A 323 -9.21 32.87 -10.20
N VAL A 324 -8.60 31.72 -10.40
CA VAL A 324 -8.92 30.84 -11.52
C VAL A 324 -9.53 29.60 -10.91
N ASP A 325 -10.81 29.39 -11.19
CA ASP A 325 -11.51 28.20 -10.73
C ASP A 325 -11.54 27.19 -11.87
N LEU A 326 -11.03 25.99 -11.58
CA LEU A 326 -11.06 24.86 -12.50
C LEU A 326 -12.09 23.85 -11.98
N VAL A 327 -13.08 23.55 -12.81
CA VAL A 327 -14.18 22.65 -12.47
C VAL A 327 -14.26 21.54 -13.52
N PRO A 328 -14.20 20.25 -13.14
CA PRO A 328 -14.41 19.15 -14.08
C PRO A 328 -15.76 19.30 -14.79
N ALA A 329 -15.78 19.23 -16.12
CA ALA A 329 -17.00 19.53 -16.90
C ALA A 329 -18.15 18.54 -16.66
N ASN A 330 -17.86 17.34 -16.13
CA ASN A 330 -18.81 16.26 -15.88
C ASN A 330 -19.13 16.03 -14.39
N GLY A 331 -18.62 16.87 -13.49
CA GLY A 331 -18.89 16.78 -12.06
C GLY A 331 -20.20 17.46 -11.68
N ASP A 332 -20.93 16.87 -10.75
CA ASP A 332 -22.11 17.38 -10.04
C ASP A 332 -21.88 18.67 -9.21
N GLY A 333 -20.90 19.51 -9.61
CA GLY A 333 -20.52 20.73 -8.91
C GLY A 333 -19.74 20.50 -7.62
N SER A 334 -19.37 19.26 -7.30
CA SER A 334 -18.61 18.90 -6.09
C SER A 334 -17.08 19.03 -6.26
N GLY A 335 -16.61 19.38 -7.47
CA GLY A 335 -15.20 19.66 -7.73
C GLY A 335 -14.70 20.80 -6.87
N GLN A 336 -13.64 20.57 -6.09
CA GLN A 336 -13.02 21.64 -5.31
C GLN A 336 -12.43 22.68 -6.27
N PRO A 337 -12.77 23.98 -6.13
CA PRO A 337 -12.16 25.02 -6.92
C PRO A 337 -10.66 25.04 -6.62
N LEU A 338 -9.87 24.80 -7.66
CA LEU A 338 -8.42 24.88 -7.58
C LEU A 338 -7.98 26.33 -7.61
N SER A 339 -8.03 26.99 -6.46
CA SER A 339 -7.53 28.36 -6.33
C SER A 339 -6.01 28.38 -6.41
N SER A 340 -5.45 28.72 -7.57
CA SER A 340 -4.06 29.16 -7.65
C SER A 340 -3.99 30.60 -7.13
N SER A 341 -3.60 30.78 -5.87
CA SER A 341 -3.35 32.12 -5.33
C SER A 341 -2.02 32.64 -5.91
N GLY A 342 -2.11 33.39 -7.00
CA GLY A 342 -0.98 34.01 -7.68
C GLY A 342 -0.38 35.15 -6.86
N GLY A 343 0.36 34.87 -5.79
CA GLY A 343 1.02 35.90 -4.97
C GLY A 343 1.87 36.88 -5.79
N LEU A 344 2.47 36.41 -6.89
CA LEU A 344 3.19 37.25 -7.86
C LEU A 344 2.24 38.14 -8.69
N VAL A 345 1.07 37.64 -9.06
CA VAL A 345 0.03 38.40 -9.78
C VAL A 345 -0.56 39.47 -8.87
N ALA A 346 -0.76 39.21 -7.58
CA ALA A 346 -1.32 40.18 -6.65
C ALA A 346 -0.40 41.40 -6.46
N ALA A 347 0.90 41.19 -6.27
CA ALA A 347 1.88 42.27 -6.15
C ALA A 347 2.00 43.09 -7.45
N TRP A 348 2.01 42.41 -8.60
CA TRP A 348 2.02 43.09 -9.90
C TRP A 348 0.71 43.86 -10.16
N ALA A 349 -0.45 43.29 -9.83
CA ALA A 349 -1.74 43.96 -9.98
C ALA A 349 -1.82 45.21 -9.11
N ALA A 350 -1.28 45.16 -7.88
CA ALA A 350 -1.14 46.34 -7.02
C ALA A 350 -0.31 47.45 -7.66
N ARG A 351 0.80 47.10 -8.33
CA ARG A 351 1.60 48.05 -9.09
C ARG A 351 0.79 48.66 -10.25
N GLN A 352 0.03 47.87 -10.99
CA GLN A 352 -0.80 48.37 -12.10
C GLN A 352 -1.90 49.32 -11.61
N VAL A 353 -2.54 49.00 -10.49
CA VAL A 353 -3.54 49.89 -9.86
C VAL A 353 -2.89 51.20 -9.42
N ALA A 354 -1.71 51.17 -8.78
CA ALA A 354 -0.98 52.37 -8.39
C ALA A 354 -0.62 53.23 -9.61
N LEU A 355 -0.11 52.63 -10.69
CA LEU A 355 0.21 53.33 -11.93
C LEU A 355 -1.01 53.96 -12.60
N ALA A 356 -2.16 53.29 -12.57
CA ALA A 356 -3.39 53.76 -13.21
C ALA A 356 -4.13 54.82 -12.37
N CYS A 357 -4.05 54.74 -11.04
CA CYS A 357 -4.89 55.52 -10.13
C CYS A 357 -4.17 56.66 -9.40
N GLY A 358 -2.84 56.71 -9.44
CA GLY A 358 -2.03 57.81 -8.89
C GLY A 358 -1.60 57.56 -7.45
#